data_AF-A0A964ZGL2-F1
#
_entry.id   AF-A0A964ZGL2-F1
#
_cell.length_a   1.000
_cell.length_b   1.000
_cell.length_c   1.000
_cell.angle_alpha   90.00
_cell.angle_beta   90.00
_cell.angle_gamma   90.00
#
_symmetry.space_group_name_H-M   'P 1'
#
loop_
_entity.id
_entity.type
_entity.pdbx_description
1 polymer ?
#
loop_
_entity_poly.entity_id
_entity_poly.type
_entity_poly.pdbx_seq_one_letter_code
_entity_poly.pdbx_strand_id
1 'polypeptide(L)' 'MKTAISIPDDLFNDAERLVARFKTSRSELYSRAIAEFVARHDDEAVTRALDEVAHNINADPSDTQMTSASAFAVLRQVEW' A
#
# COMPACT_ATOMS: atom_id res chain seq x y z
N MET A 1 -5.18 1.78 16.34
CA MET A 1 -5.42 3.14 16.90
C MET A 1 -6.92 3.44 16.84
N LYS A 2 -7.50 4.20 17.78
CA LYS A 2 -8.90 4.66 17.71
C LYS A 2 -8.90 6.16 17.47
N THR A 3 -9.61 6.59 16.43
CA THR A 3 -9.69 8.00 16.03
C THR A 3 -11.17 8.36 15.85
N ALA A 4 -11.60 9.48 16.41
CA ALA A 4 -12.93 10.03 16.14
C ALA A 4 -12.83 11.00 14.96
N ILE A 5 -13.71 10.83 13.96
CA ILE A 5 -13.79 11.70 12.79
C ILE A 5 -15.23 12.20 12.64
N SER A 6 -15.39 13.41 12.13
CA SER A 6 -16.69 13.93 11.71
C SER A 6 -16.89 13.61 10.24
N ILE A 7 -18.05 13.05 9.87
CA ILE A 7 -18.43 12.77 8.49
C ILE A 7 -19.88 13.24 8.25
N PRO A 8 -20.24 13.62 7.02
CA PRO A 8 -21.62 13.96 6.66
C PRO A 8 -22.61 12.81 6.97
N ASP A 9 -23.82 13.16 7.40
CA ASP A 9 -24.84 12.18 7.82
C ASP A 9 -25.29 11.27 6.67
N ASP A 10 -25.40 11.81 5.47
CA ASP A 10 -25.71 11.06 4.25
C ASP A 10 -24.64 9.98 3.98
N LEU A 11 -23.36 10.35 4.05
CA LEU A 11 -22.25 9.42 3.89
C LEU A 11 -22.24 8.35 4.99
N PHE A 12 -22.50 8.73 6.25
CA PHE A 12 -22.62 7.77 7.35
C PHE A 12 -23.75 6.77 7.10
N ASN A 13 -24.92 7.23 6.68
CA ASN A 13 -26.07 6.38 6.39
C ASN A 13 -25.79 5.42 5.22
N ASP A 14 -25.05 5.86 4.21
CA ASP A 14 -24.63 5.03 3.09
C ASP A 14 -23.65 3.94 3.54
N ALA A 15 -22.69 4.29 4.40
CA ALA A 15 -21.78 3.33 5.01
C ALA A 15 -22.54 2.29 5.86
N GLU A 16 -23.52 2.70 6.67
CA GLU A 16 -24.32 1.76 7.49
C GLU A 16 -25.07 0.72 6.64
N ARG A 17 -25.59 1.13 5.46
CA ARG A 17 -26.23 0.19 4.53
C ARG A 17 -25.22 -0.83 3.98
N LEU A 18 -23.98 -0.41 3.70
CA LEU A 18 -22.92 -1.32 3.26
C LEU A 18 -22.46 -2.25 4.37
N VAL A 19 -22.29 -1.74 5.59
CA VAL A 19 -21.96 -2.54 6.78
C VAL A 19 -22.97 -3.66 6.97
N ALA A 20 -24.28 -3.34 6.90
CA ALA A 20 -25.35 -4.32 7.01
C ALA A 20 -25.32 -5.35 5.86
N ARG A 21 -25.11 -4.90 4.62
CA ARG A 21 -25.04 -5.77 3.44
C ARG A 21 -23.85 -6.72 3.47
N PHE A 22 -22.68 -6.23 3.88
CA PHE A 22 -21.43 -7.01 3.93
C PHE A 22 -21.24 -7.78 5.24
N LYS A 23 -22.10 -7.55 6.24
CA LYS A 23 -22.00 -8.15 7.58
C LYS A 23 -20.62 -7.94 8.22
N THR A 24 -20.06 -6.76 8.00
CA THR A 24 -18.77 -6.34 8.56
C THR A 24 -18.99 -5.37 9.73
N SER A 25 -17.92 -4.90 10.36
CA SER A 25 -17.98 -3.78 11.31
C SER A 25 -17.78 -2.45 10.59
N ARG A 26 -18.30 -1.35 11.17
CA ARG A 26 -18.00 0.01 10.71
C ARG A 26 -16.49 0.27 10.59
N SER A 27 -15.73 -0.12 11.62
CA SER A 27 -14.28 0.06 11.65
C SER A 27 -13.58 -0.67 10.51
N GLU A 28 -14.03 -1.88 10.16
CA GLU A 28 -13.43 -2.66 9.08
C GLU A 28 -13.75 -2.05 7.72
N LEU A 29 -15.01 -1.65 7.48
CA LEU A 29 -15.40 -0.95 6.24
C LEU A 29 -14.56 0.32 6.03
N TYR A 30 -14.46 1.18 7.06
CA TYR A 30 -13.69 2.42 6.97
C TYR A 30 -12.18 2.15 6.81
N SER A 31 -11.64 1.15 7.51
CA SER A 31 -10.22 0.78 7.36
C SER A 31 -9.92 0.33 5.94
N ARG A 32 -10.82 -0.47 5.34
CA ARG A 32 -10.67 -0.93 3.95
C ARG A 32 -10.72 0.24 2.97
N ALA A 33 -11.67 1.16 3.15
CA ALA A 33 -11.80 2.35 2.30
C ALA A 33 -10.56 3.24 2.37
N ILE A 34 -10.00 3.46 3.57
CA ILE A 34 -8.78 4.25 3.76
C ILE A 34 -7.58 3.54 3.10
N ALA A 35 -7.43 2.23 3.31
CA ALA A 35 -6.34 1.46 2.70
C ALA A 35 -6.37 1.53 1.17
N GLU A 36 -7.55 1.39 0.58
CA GLU A 36 -7.72 1.49 -0.87
C GLU A 36 -7.47 2.92 -1.38
N PHE A 37 -7.91 3.94 -0.62
CA PHE A 37 -7.66 5.34 -0.97
C PHE A 37 -6.17 5.67 -0.95
N VAL A 38 -5.45 5.24 0.09
CA VAL A 38 -4.00 5.42 0.19
C VAL A 38 -3.29 4.69 -0.95
N ALA A 39 -3.62 3.42 -1.20
CA ALA A 39 -3.01 2.65 -2.27
C ALA A 39 -3.22 3.29 -3.67
N ARG A 40 -4.36 3.94 -3.88
CA ARG A 40 -4.66 4.66 -5.15
C ARG A 40 -3.91 5.98 -5.32
N HIS A 41 -3.34 6.55 -4.26
CA HIS A 41 -2.68 7.87 -4.29
C HIS A 41 -1.22 7.82 -3.82
N ASP A 42 -0.71 6.65 -3.47
CA ASP A 42 0.70 6.45 -3.14
C ASP A 42 1.44 6.00 -4.41
N ASP A 43 1.71 6.96 -5.31
CA ASP A 43 2.44 6.76 -6.56
C ASP A 43 3.85 6.18 -6.31
N GLU A 44 4.39 6.40 -5.12
CA GLU A 44 5.70 5.90 -4.69
C GLU A 44 5.61 4.57 -3.94
N ALA A 45 4.43 4.00 -3.70
CA ALA A 45 4.29 2.75 -2.95
C ALA A 45 5.10 1.61 -3.58
N VAL A 46 5.08 1.52 -4.91
CA VAL A 46 5.83 0.51 -5.66
C VAL A 46 7.33 0.75 -5.53
N THR A 47 7.78 1.99 -5.70
CA THR A 47 9.19 2.37 -5.51
C THR A 47 9.67 2.04 -4.10
N ARG A 48 8.89 2.40 -3.08
CA ARG A 48 9.22 2.16 -1.67
C ARG A 48 9.26 0.66 -1.33
N ALA A 49 8.33 -0.12 -1.88
CA ALA A 49 8.34 -1.58 -1.72
C ALA A 49 9.54 -2.22 -2.42
N LEU A 50 9.92 -1.74 -3.62
CA LEU A 50 11.11 -2.21 -4.32
C LEU A 50 12.39 -1.82 -3.59
N ASP A 51 12.46 -0.61 -3.02
CA ASP A 51 13.58 -0.15 -2.21
C ASP A 51 13.73 -1.00 -0.94
N GLU A 52 12.62 -1.37 -0.28
CA GLU A 52 12.64 -2.26 0.89
C GLU A 52 13.14 -3.67 0.53
N VAL A 53 12.67 -4.23 -0.60
CA VAL A 53 13.18 -5.52 -1.11
C VAL A 53 14.66 -5.43 -1.45
N ALA A 54 15.09 -4.37 -2.15
CA ALA A 54 16.50 -4.16 -2.48
C ALA A 54 17.36 -4.00 -1.23
N HIS A 55 16.86 -3.32 -0.19
CA HIS A 55 17.56 -3.18 1.08
C HIS A 55 17.71 -4.53 1.79
N ASN A 56 16.65 -5.34 1.82
CA ASN A 56 16.66 -6.66 2.45
C ASN A 56 17.58 -7.66 1.72
N ILE A 57 17.68 -7.58 0.39
CA ILE A 57 18.61 -8.42 -0.39
C ILE A 57 20.07 -7.99 -0.16
N ASN A 58 20.32 -6.69 -0.02
CA ASN A 58 21.67 -6.17 0.27
C ASN A 58 22.07 -6.28 1.76
N ALA A 59 21.25 -6.92 2.60
CA ALA A 59 21.55 -7.10 4.01
C ALA A 59 22.64 -8.17 4.27
N ASP A 60 22.90 -9.07 3.31
CA ASP A 60 24.04 -9.99 3.34
C ASP A 60 25.16 -9.50 2.41
N PRO A 61 26.30 -9.03 2.94
CA PRO A 61 27.40 -8.50 2.14
C PRO A 61 28.09 -9.57 1.26
N SER A 62 27.82 -10.86 1.48
CA SER A 62 28.36 -11.96 0.65
C SER A 62 27.61 -12.17 -0.67
N ASP A 63 26.34 -11.74 -0.78
CA ASP A 63 25.52 -11.81 -2.00
C ASP A 63 25.53 -10.51 -2.84
N THR A 64 26.16 -9.45 -2.31
CA THR A 64 25.98 -8.07 -2.77
C THR A 64 26.80 -7.70 -4.03
N GLN A 65 27.90 -8.41 -4.33
CA GLN A 65 28.83 -7.98 -5.40
C GLN A 65 28.38 -8.33 -6.83
N MET A 66 27.55 -9.36 -7.04
CA MET A 66 27.20 -9.81 -8.40
C MET A 66 25.76 -9.45 -8.83
N THR A 67 24.89 -9.11 -7.88
CA THR A 67 23.44 -9.02 -8.10
C THR A 67 22.97 -7.59 -8.43
N SER A 68 23.55 -6.57 -7.78
CA SER A 68 23.10 -5.18 -7.92
C SER A 68 23.40 -4.59 -9.30
N ALA A 69 24.63 -4.73 -9.82
CA ALA A 69 25.01 -4.21 -11.13
C ALA A 69 24.21 -4.86 -12.29
N SER A 70 23.95 -6.17 -12.20
CA SER A 70 23.17 -6.92 -13.18
C SER A 70 21.69 -6.55 -13.13
N ALA A 71 21.12 -6.37 -11.93
CA ALA A 71 19.71 -5.97 -11.75
C ALA A 71 19.44 -4.55 -12.30
N PHE A 72 20.31 -3.58 -12.02
CA PHE A 72 20.17 -2.23 -12.57
C PHE A 72 20.38 -2.17 -14.08
N ALA A 73 21.18 -3.07 -14.67
CA ALA A 73 21.36 -3.15 -16.12
C ALA A 73 20.08 -3.64 -16.83
N VAL A 74 19.35 -4.60 -16.23
CA VAL A 74 18.07 -5.09 -16.77
C VAL A 74 16.98 -4.02 -16.68
N LEU A 75 16.89 -3.32 -15.55
CA LEU A 75 15.89 -2.24 -15.37
C LEU A 75 16.12 -1.04 -16.30
N ARG A 76 17.37 -0.79 -16.72
CA ARG A 76 17.71 0.25 -17.71
C ARG A 76 17.35 -0.09 -19.14
N GLN A 77 17.07 -1.36 -19.46
CA GLN A 77 16.67 -1.78 -20.82
C GLN A 77 15.17 -1.72 -21.07
N VAL A 78 14.38 -1.43 -20.04
CA VAL A 78 12.93 -1.30 -20.18
C VAL A 78 12.61 0.16 -20.46
N GLU A 79 12.07 0.45 -21.65
CA GLU A 79 11.51 1.77 -21.94
C GLU A 79 10.18 1.92 -21.20
N TRP A 80 10.07 3.00 -20.43
CA TRP A 80 8.86 3.41 -19.72
C TRP A 80 8.03 4.36 -20.58
#